data_AF-A0A497HSD5-F1
#
_entry.id   AF-A0A497HSD5-F1
#
_cell.length_a   1.000
_cell.length_b   1.000
_cell.length_c   1.000
_cell.angle_alpha   90.00
_cell.angle_beta   90.00
_cell.angle_gamma   90.00
#
_symmetry.space_group_name_H-M   'P 1'
#
loop_
_entity.id
_entity.type
_entity.pdbx_description
1 polymer ?
#
loop_
_entity_poly.entity_id
_entity_poly.type
_entity_poly.pdbx_seq_one_letter_code
_entity_poly.pdbx_strand_id
1 'polypeptide(L)'
;MMSLPYEVEILLRATLGTLAVGIFAVVFGLILKGIDRKVHARMQMRIGPPVIQPFRDIKKLLHKQTIIPENAVRSIYNNAPILAFAAAIAVMVYLPLGPFSPLLAEGGDLILVLYLLIIPSLAMVAGGFASGSPYATVGAQREMVLMMSYELPLASVVVAVAWKMSSLGFGSSAFTFPVIMSFPVWEHVGAVGAIGAILLLIT
;
A
#
# COMPACT_ATOMS: atom_id res chain seq x y z
N MET A 1 -32.34 21.32 -11.60
CA MET A 1 -31.31 20.37 -11.16
C MET A 1 -31.45 20.22 -9.66
N MET A 2 -32.00 19.09 -9.22
CA MET A 2 -32.36 18.86 -7.81
C MET A 2 -31.08 18.63 -7.02
N SER A 3 -30.63 19.63 -6.26
CA SER A 3 -29.48 19.52 -5.38
C SER A 3 -29.79 18.49 -4.30
N LEU A 4 -29.02 17.40 -4.28
CA LEU A 4 -29.08 16.40 -3.23
C LEU A 4 -28.71 17.07 -1.88
N PRO A 5 -29.16 16.51 -0.74
CA PRO A 5 -28.71 16.99 0.58
C PRO A 5 -27.18 16.99 0.66
N TYR A 6 -26.58 18.01 1.28
CA TYR A 6 -25.11 18.16 1.40
C TYR A 6 -24.41 16.90 1.95
N GLU A 7 -25.03 16.21 2.92
CA GLU A 7 -24.49 14.96 3.47
C GLU A 7 -24.50 13.81 2.45
N VAL A 8 -25.52 13.74 1.60
CA VAL A 8 -25.61 12.74 0.53
C VAL A 8 -24.57 13.03 -0.55
N GLU A 9 -24.27 14.30 -0.83
CA GLU A 9 -23.24 14.68 -1.78
C GLU A 9 -21.82 14.31 -1.29
N ILE A 10 -21.52 14.51 0.00
CA ILE A 10 -20.25 14.07 0.60
C ILE A 10 -20.12 12.55 0.54
N LEU A 11 -21.16 11.82 0.98
CA LEU A 11 -21.16 10.36 0.95
C LEU A 11 -20.99 9.80 -0.47
N LEU A 12 -21.65 10.41 -1.46
CA LEU A 12 -21.57 10.01 -2.85
C LEU A 12 -20.18 10.31 -3.45
N ARG A 13 -19.58 11.45 -3.14
CA ARG A 13 -18.21 11.78 -3.56
C ARG A 13 -17.18 10.85 -2.91
N ALA A 14 -17.31 10.55 -1.63
CA ALA A 14 -16.40 9.67 -0.91
C ALA A 14 -16.47 8.23 -1.44
N THR A 15 -17.68 7.70 -1.67
CA THR A 15 -17.89 6.34 -2.19
C THR A 15 -17.44 6.18 -3.63
N LEU A 16 -17.85 7.08 -4.54
CA LEU A 16 -17.41 7.06 -5.93
C LEU A 16 -15.91 7.34 -6.08
N GLY A 17 -15.37 8.26 -5.27
CA GLY A 17 -13.94 8.57 -5.25
C GLY A 17 -13.11 7.36 -4.83
N THR A 18 -13.52 6.67 -3.76
CA THR A 18 -12.85 5.44 -3.30
C THR A 18 -12.88 4.34 -4.36
N LEU A 19 -14.02 4.15 -5.04
CA LEU A 19 -14.13 3.20 -6.14
C LEU A 19 -13.22 3.56 -7.32
N ALA A 20 -13.18 4.83 -7.71
CA ALA A 20 -12.34 5.30 -8.80
C ALA A 20 -10.84 5.10 -8.48
N VAL A 21 -10.42 5.45 -7.27
CA VAL A 21 -9.03 5.25 -6.81
C VAL A 21 -8.70 3.76 -6.68
N GLY A 22 -9.63 2.93 -6.21
CA GLY A 22 -9.45 1.48 -6.16
C GLY A 22 -9.26 0.87 -7.54
N ILE A 23 -10.08 1.25 -8.52
CA ILE A 23 -9.93 0.80 -9.92
C ILE A 23 -8.59 1.28 -10.49
N PHE A 24 -8.24 2.54 -10.27
CA PHE A 24 -6.96 3.09 -10.69
C PHE A 24 -5.78 2.29 -10.08
N ALA A 25 -5.81 2.04 -8.78
CA ALA A 25 -4.77 1.30 -8.06
C ALA A 25 -4.59 -0.12 -8.63
N VAL A 26 -5.70 -0.82 -8.90
CA VAL A 26 -5.67 -2.17 -9.49
C VAL A 26 -5.09 -2.14 -10.90
N VAL A 27 -5.59 -1.27 -11.78
CA VAL A 27 -5.12 -1.19 -13.17
C VAL A 27 -3.65 -0.80 -13.23
N PHE A 28 -3.28 0.25 -12.49
CA PHE A 28 -1.92 0.75 -12.44
C PHE A 28 -0.95 -0.28 -11.84
N GLY A 29 -1.32 -0.90 -10.72
CA GLY A 29 -0.53 -1.96 -10.08
C GLY A 29 -0.29 -3.17 -10.99
N LEU A 30 -1.27 -3.54 -11.82
CA LEU A 30 -1.12 -4.64 -12.79
C LEU A 30 -0.19 -4.29 -13.95
N ILE A 31 -0.23 -3.05 -14.43
CA ILE A 31 0.70 -2.56 -15.45
C ILE A 31 2.13 -2.57 -14.87
N LEU A 32 2.32 -2.04 -13.65
CA LEU A 32 3.61 -2.05 -12.96
C LEU A 32 4.14 -3.48 -12.79
N LYS A 33 3.31 -4.42 -12.36
CA LYS A 33 3.68 -5.85 -12.27
C LYS A 33 4.07 -6.45 -13.62
N GLY A 34 3.45 -5.99 -14.71
CA GLY A 34 3.80 -6.41 -16.07
C GLY A 34 5.15 -5.87 -16.52
N ILE A 35 5.45 -4.61 -16.19
CA ILE A 35 6.73 -3.96 -16.43
C ILE A 35 7.83 -4.64 -15.61
N ASP A 36 7.59 -4.87 -14.32
CA ASP A 36 8.50 -5.54 -13.39
C ASP A 36 8.96 -6.92 -13.91
N ARG A 37 8.01 -7.77 -14.33
CA ARG A 37 8.32 -9.06 -14.96
C ARG A 37 9.18 -8.92 -16.22
N LYS A 38 8.99 -7.85 -17.00
CA LYS A 38 9.77 -7.60 -18.21
C LYS A 38 11.17 -7.13 -17.86
N VAL A 39 11.32 -6.26 -16.85
CA VAL A 39 12.62 -5.81 -16.32
C VAL A 39 13.42 -7.00 -15.79
N HIS A 40 12.82 -7.81 -14.91
CA HIS A 40 13.45 -9.02 -14.39
C HIS A 40 13.89 -10.01 -15.48
N ALA A 41 13.07 -10.19 -16.52
CA ALA A 41 13.43 -11.03 -17.65
C ALA A 41 14.63 -10.47 -18.44
N ARG A 42 14.67 -9.15 -18.67
CA ARG A 42 15.79 -8.49 -19.35
C ARG A 42 17.09 -8.58 -18.53
N MET A 43 17.03 -8.42 -17.21
CA MET A 43 18.18 -8.62 -16.32
C MET A 43 18.72 -10.05 -16.40
N GLN A 44 17.84 -11.03 -16.61
CA GLN A 44 18.19 -12.44 -16.79
C GLN A 44 18.50 -12.81 -18.25
N MET A 45 18.68 -11.82 -19.15
CA MET A 45 18.95 -12.02 -20.58
C MET A 45 17.91 -12.92 -21.30
N ARG A 46 16.66 -12.90 -20.87
CA ARG A 46 15.54 -13.60 -21.51
C ARG A 46 14.42 -12.66 -21.94
N ILE A 47 13.62 -13.10 -22.90
CA ILE A 47 12.43 -12.34 -23.33
C ILE A 47 11.32 -12.56 -22.29
N GLY A 48 10.92 -11.48 -21.63
CA GLY A 48 9.84 -11.50 -20.64
C GLY A 48 8.45 -11.58 -21.27
N PRO A 49 7.44 -11.95 -20.47
CA PRO A 49 6.05 -11.94 -20.90
C PRO A 49 5.58 -10.52 -21.30
N PRO A 50 4.49 -10.39 -22.07
CA PRO A 50 3.93 -9.08 -22.40
C PRO A 50 3.42 -8.36 -21.14
N VAL A 51 3.40 -7.03 -21.17
CA VAL A 51 2.97 -6.20 -20.02
C VAL A 51 1.53 -6.49 -19.60
N ILE A 52 0.67 -6.93 -20.52
CA ILE A 52 -0.73 -7.27 -20.27
C ILE A 52 -0.89 -8.64 -19.56
N GLN A 53 0.18 -9.42 -19.40
CA GLN A 53 0.12 -10.77 -18.81
C GLN A 53 -0.56 -10.82 -17.44
N PRO A 54 -0.32 -9.90 -16.47
CA PRO A 54 -0.99 -9.95 -15.17
C PRO A 54 -2.52 -9.85 -15.24
N PHE A 55 -3.07 -9.14 -16.23
CA PHE A 55 -4.52 -9.08 -16.45
C PHE A 55 -5.07 -10.44 -16.90
N ARG A 56 -4.34 -11.15 -17.77
CA ARG A 56 -4.69 -12.50 -18.20
C ARG A 56 -4.59 -13.51 -17.06
N ASP A 57 -3.60 -13.34 -16.19
CA ASP A 57 -3.42 -14.19 -15.01
C ASP A 57 -4.59 -14.04 -14.02
N ILE A 58 -5.04 -12.81 -13.74
CA ILE A 58 -6.23 -12.59 -12.92
C ILE A 58 -7.46 -13.23 -13.55
N LYS A 59 -7.70 -12.97 -14.85
CA LYS A 59 -8.81 -13.61 -15.55
C LYS A 59 -8.73 -15.13 -15.40
N LYS A 60 -7.56 -15.74 -15.59
CA LYS A 60 -7.37 -17.18 -15.43
C LYS A 60 -7.67 -17.66 -14.00
N LEU A 61 -7.22 -16.94 -12.98
CA LEU A 61 -7.43 -17.32 -11.57
C LEU A 61 -8.90 -17.21 -11.15
N LEU A 62 -9.64 -16.22 -11.66
CA LEU A 62 -11.08 -16.07 -11.38
C LEU A 62 -11.94 -17.21 -11.94
N HIS A 63 -11.47 -17.92 -12.97
CA HIS A 63 -12.15 -19.10 -13.52
C HIS A 63 -11.78 -20.40 -12.79
N LYS A 64 -10.82 -20.36 -11.86
CA LYS A 64 -10.44 -21.56 -11.10
C LYS A 64 -11.38 -21.80 -9.93
N GLN A 65 -11.52 -23.07 -9.56
CA GLN A 65 -12.22 -23.47 -8.35
C GLN A 65 -11.38 -23.14 -7.11
N THR A 66 -12.04 -22.62 -6.08
CA THR A 66 -11.43 -22.34 -4.77
C THR A 66 -11.38 -23.64 -3.96
N ILE A 67 -10.18 -24.08 -3.59
CA ILE A 67 -9.96 -25.27 -2.77
C ILE A 67 -9.57 -24.79 -1.37
N ILE A 68 -10.35 -25.19 -0.35
CA ILE A 68 -10.11 -24.85 1.05
C ILE A 68 -9.74 -26.14 1.79
N PRO A 69 -8.59 -26.20 2.49
CA PRO A 69 -8.21 -27.38 3.26
C PRO A 69 -9.22 -27.71 4.36
N GLU A 70 -9.37 -29.00 4.69
CA GLU A 70 -10.31 -29.45 5.72
C GLU A 70 -9.92 -28.96 7.13
N ASN A 71 -8.62 -28.95 7.42
CA ASN A 71 -8.06 -28.50 8.70
C ASN A 71 -7.94 -26.97 8.83
N ALA A 72 -8.37 -26.21 7.81
CA ALA A 72 -8.24 -24.75 7.81
C ALA A 72 -9.37 -24.07 8.58
N VAL A 73 -9.04 -22.98 9.28
CA VAL A 73 -10.03 -22.07 9.88
C VAL A 73 -10.62 -21.22 8.77
N ARG A 74 -11.71 -21.72 8.16
CA ARG A 74 -12.33 -21.16 6.94
C ARG A 74 -12.58 -19.65 7.00
N SER A 75 -13.05 -19.14 8.13
CA SER A 75 -13.36 -17.71 8.29
C SER A 75 -12.12 -16.84 8.11
N ILE A 76 -11.03 -17.15 8.82
CA ILE A 76 -9.80 -16.36 8.75
C ILE A 76 -9.09 -16.57 7.41
N TYR A 77 -9.05 -17.82 6.91
CA TYR A 77 -8.39 -18.16 5.66
C TYR A 77 -8.97 -17.41 4.45
N ASN A 78 -10.31 -17.30 4.36
CA ASN A 78 -10.97 -16.62 3.25
C ASN A 78 -10.97 -15.10 3.40
N ASN A 79 -11.08 -14.58 4.63
CA ASN A 79 -11.14 -13.14 4.87
C ASN A 79 -9.75 -12.46 4.87
N ALA A 80 -8.68 -13.20 5.14
CA ALA A 80 -7.32 -12.65 5.15
C ALA A 80 -6.93 -11.95 3.83
N PRO A 81 -7.08 -12.56 2.64
CA PRO A 81 -6.78 -11.87 1.39
C PRO A 81 -7.69 -10.66 1.13
N ILE A 82 -8.94 -10.71 1.58
CA ILE A 82 -9.91 -9.61 1.43
C ILE A 82 -9.48 -8.42 2.29
N LEU A 83 -9.07 -8.67 3.54
CA LEU A 83 -8.57 -7.65 4.45
C LEU A 83 -7.29 -7.00 3.91
N ALA A 84 -6.35 -7.81 3.38
CA ALA A 84 -5.13 -7.29 2.77
C ALA A 84 -5.43 -6.37 1.57
N PHE A 85 -6.37 -6.78 0.72
CA PHE A 85 -6.79 -5.99 -0.44
C PHE A 85 -7.51 -4.69 -0.03
N ALA A 86 -8.40 -4.75 0.96
CA ALA A 86 -9.10 -3.60 1.48
C ALA A 86 -8.13 -2.58 2.10
N ALA A 87 -7.15 -3.04 2.87
CA ALA A 87 -6.11 -2.19 3.44
C ALA A 87 -5.27 -1.51 2.35
N ALA A 88 -4.88 -2.24 1.30
CA ALA A 88 -4.14 -1.67 0.18
C ALA A 88 -4.92 -0.56 -0.54
N ILE A 89 -6.24 -0.72 -0.73
CA ILE A 89 -7.10 0.34 -1.27
C ILE A 89 -7.18 1.53 -0.30
N ALA A 90 -7.33 1.27 1.00
CA ALA A 90 -7.42 2.31 2.01
C ALA A 90 -6.17 3.21 2.03
N VAL A 91 -4.97 2.63 1.91
CA VAL A 91 -3.72 3.40 1.78
C VAL A 91 -3.79 4.39 0.60
N MET A 92 -4.33 3.95 -0.54
CA MET A 92 -4.39 4.77 -1.75
C MET A 92 -5.36 5.96 -1.63
N VAL A 93 -6.36 5.87 -0.74
CA VAL A 93 -7.30 6.98 -0.48
C VAL A 93 -6.63 8.14 0.27
N TYR A 94 -5.64 7.82 1.11
CA TYR A 94 -4.89 8.80 1.90
C TYR A 94 -3.65 9.33 1.18
N LEU A 95 -3.13 8.61 0.18
CA LEU A 95 -1.96 9.05 -0.58
C LEU A 95 -2.33 10.06 -1.68
N PRO A 96 -1.52 11.11 -1.88
CA PRO A 96 -1.70 12.05 -2.99
C PRO A 96 -1.32 11.39 -4.32
N LEU A 97 -2.20 11.52 -5.33
CA LEU A 97 -1.96 10.99 -6.67
C LEU A 97 -1.51 12.10 -7.61
N GLY A 98 -0.21 12.42 -7.55
CA GLY A 98 0.39 13.48 -8.37
C GLY A 98 -0.27 14.84 -8.08
N PRO A 99 -0.91 15.50 -9.07
CA PRO A 99 -1.54 16.81 -8.88
C PRO A 99 -2.88 16.74 -8.13
N PHE A 100 -3.43 15.54 -7.90
CA PHE A 100 -4.71 15.38 -7.22
C PHE A 100 -4.52 15.32 -5.70
N SER A 101 -5.28 16.15 -4.98
CA SER A 101 -5.35 16.09 -3.51
C SER A 101 -5.90 14.73 -3.06
N PRO A 102 -5.42 14.17 -1.93
CA PRO A 102 -6.02 12.98 -1.35
C PRO A 102 -7.52 13.17 -1.12
N LEU A 103 -8.30 12.11 -1.34
CA LEU A 103 -9.76 12.14 -1.16
C LEU A 103 -10.14 12.42 0.31
N LEU A 104 -9.34 11.94 1.26
CA LEU A 104 -9.52 12.12 2.69
C LEU A 104 -8.30 12.83 3.31
N ALA A 105 -7.91 13.96 2.72
CA ALA A 105 -6.74 14.73 3.17
C ALA A 105 -6.86 15.27 4.60
N GLU A 106 -8.08 15.54 5.08
CA GLU A 106 -8.32 16.17 6.39
C GLU A 106 -8.34 15.17 7.56
N GLY A 107 -8.49 13.87 7.28
CA GLY A 107 -8.65 12.83 8.32
C GLY A 107 -7.45 11.89 8.48
N GLY A 108 -6.39 12.07 7.68
CA GLY A 108 -5.24 11.17 7.66
C GLY A 108 -3.93 11.85 8.07
N ASP A 109 -3.08 11.09 8.76
CA ASP A 109 -1.71 11.45 9.07
C ASP A 109 -0.72 10.38 8.58
N LEU A 110 0.58 10.68 8.68
CA LEU A 110 1.64 9.76 8.26
C LEU A 110 1.68 8.47 9.10
N ILE A 111 1.24 8.54 10.37
CA ILE A 111 1.18 7.41 11.29
C ILE A 111 0.07 6.43 10.86
N LEU A 112 -1.10 6.95 10.49
CA LEU A 112 -2.20 6.17 9.94
C LEU A 112 -1.76 5.37 8.71
N VAL A 113 -1.08 6.03 7.77
CA VAL A 113 -0.58 5.35 6.55
C VAL A 113 0.46 4.29 6.89
N LEU A 114 1.37 4.55 7.83
CA LEU A 114 2.34 3.57 8.30
C LEU A 114 1.64 2.30 8.82
N TYR A 115 0.61 2.44 9.67
CA TYR A 115 -0.12 1.28 10.18
C TYR A 115 -0.96 0.59 9.11
N LEU A 116 -1.58 1.35 8.19
CA LEU A 116 -2.32 0.78 7.07
C LEU A 116 -1.43 -0.07 6.15
N LEU A 117 -0.15 0.28 6.00
CA LEU A 117 0.83 -0.50 5.21
C LEU A 117 1.22 -1.84 5.88
N ILE A 118 1.05 -1.98 7.19
CA ILE A 118 1.38 -3.21 7.92
C ILE A 118 0.25 -4.25 7.82
N ILE A 119 -1.01 -3.80 7.71
CA ILE A 119 -2.20 -4.66 7.70
C ILE A 119 -2.14 -5.75 6.62
N PRO A 120 -1.72 -5.50 5.36
CA PRO A 120 -1.60 -6.55 4.35
C PRO A 120 -0.70 -7.72 4.78
N SER A 121 0.49 -7.43 5.32
CA SER A 121 1.41 -8.47 5.81
C SER A 121 0.80 -9.23 6.99
N LEU A 122 0.19 -8.51 7.94
CA LEU A 122 -0.48 -9.14 9.09
C LEU A 122 -1.63 -10.06 8.66
N ALA A 123 -2.44 -9.63 7.69
CA ALA A 123 -3.52 -10.43 7.15
C ALA A 123 -3.00 -11.70 6.46
N MET A 124 -1.89 -11.61 5.72
CA MET A 124 -1.25 -12.77 5.10
C MET A 124 -0.67 -13.75 6.13
N VAL A 125 -0.07 -13.25 7.22
CA VAL A 125 0.39 -14.06 8.36
C VAL A 125 -0.79 -14.80 9.01
N ALA A 126 -1.89 -14.10 9.28
CA ALA A 126 -3.11 -14.69 9.83
C ALA A 126 -3.69 -15.78 8.90
N GLY A 127 -3.74 -15.52 7.58
CA GLY A 127 -4.15 -16.51 6.59
C GLY A 127 -3.23 -17.73 6.53
N GLY A 128 -1.92 -17.53 6.70
CA GLY A 128 -0.92 -18.59 6.77
C GLY A 128 -1.16 -19.53 7.95
N PHE A 129 -1.36 -18.98 9.16
CA PHE A 129 -1.70 -19.79 10.35
C PHE A 129 -3.07 -20.48 10.24
N ALA A 130 -4.04 -19.83 9.60
CA ALA A 130 -5.38 -20.39 9.40
C ALA A 130 -5.43 -21.55 8.39
N SER A 131 -4.37 -21.80 7.62
CA SER A 131 -4.37 -22.81 6.56
C SER A 131 -4.29 -24.28 7.04
N GLY A 132 -3.88 -24.52 8.29
CA GLY A 132 -3.77 -25.86 8.88
C GLY A 132 -2.62 -26.73 8.32
N SER A 133 -1.65 -26.14 7.60
CA SER A 133 -0.48 -26.84 7.07
C SER A 133 0.81 -26.45 7.79
N PRO A 134 1.69 -27.40 8.16
CA PRO A 134 2.98 -27.09 8.80
C PRO A 134 3.86 -26.14 7.97
N TYR A 135 3.85 -26.30 6.64
CA TYR A 135 4.66 -25.46 5.74
C TYR A 135 4.19 -24.01 5.72
N ALA A 136 2.88 -23.80 5.74
CA ALA A 136 2.29 -22.47 5.77
C ALA A 136 2.53 -21.78 7.12
N THR A 137 2.49 -22.53 8.23
CA THR A 137 2.86 -22.02 9.56
C THR A 137 4.31 -21.54 9.61
N VAL A 138 5.26 -22.31 9.07
CA VAL A 138 6.67 -21.89 9.00
C VAL A 138 6.84 -20.66 8.11
N GLY A 139 6.12 -20.60 6.97
CA GLY A 139 6.09 -19.41 6.11
C GLY A 139 5.55 -18.16 6.84
N ALA A 140 4.47 -18.31 7.59
CA ALA A 140 3.87 -17.24 8.37
C ALA A 140 4.80 -16.72 9.48
N GLN A 141 5.55 -17.62 10.14
CA GLN A 141 6.57 -17.23 11.12
C GLN A 141 7.70 -16.42 10.49
N ARG A 142 8.16 -16.78 9.29
CA ARG A 142 9.20 -16.02 8.57
C ARG A 142 8.71 -14.63 8.17
N GLU A 143 7.49 -14.54 7.65
CA GLU A 143 6.88 -13.26 7.29
C GLU A 143 6.69 -12.37 8.52
N MET A 144 6.29 -12.94 9.67
CA MET A 144 6.17 -12.21 10.93
C MET A 144 7.50 -11.58 11.38
N VAL A 145 8.60 -12.34 11.32
CA VAL A 145 9.94 -11.84 11.67
C VAL A 145 10.38 -10.72 10.71
N LEU A 146 10.11 -10.86 9.41
CA LEU A 146 10.42 -9.83 8.41
C LEU A 146 9.61 -8.56 8.68
N MET A 147 8.30 -8.67 8.90
CA MET A 147 7.42 -7.55 9.19
C MET A 147 7.90 -6.76 10.42
N MET A 148 8.21 -7.44 11.52
CA MET A 148 8.76 -6.81 12.73
C MET A 148 10.09 -6.10 12.46
N SER A 149 10.92 -6.66 11.56
CA SER A 149 12.23 -6.09 11.22
C SER A 149 12.13 -4.80 10.41
N TYR A 150 11.11 -4.66 9.55
CA TYR A 150 10.92 -3.46 8.70
C TYR A 150 10.14 -2.34 9.40
N GLU A 151 9.36 -2.65 10.42
CA GLU A 151 8.56 -1.67 11.17
C GLU A 151 9.43 -0.62 11.87
N LEU A 152 10.49 -1.05 12.56
CA LEU A 152 11.36 -0.15 13.31
C LEU A 152 12.09 0.86 12.39
N PRO A 153 12.75 0.44 11.28
CA PRO A 153 13.29 1.38 10.30
C PRO A 153 12.25 2.34 9.74
N LEU A 154 11.07 1.85 9.35
CA LEU A 154 10.02 2.70 8.78
C LEU A 154 9.52 3.75 9.80
N ALA A 155 9.28 3.34 11.04
CA ALA A 155 8.87 4.25 12.12
C ALA A 155 9.95 5.30 12.41
N SER A 156 11.23 4.91 12.42
CA SER A 156 12.33 5.85 12.65
C SER A 156 12.43 6.93 11.55
N VAL A 157 12.17 6.58 10.29
CA VAL A 157 12.14 7.55 9.18
C VAL A 157 10.97 8.52 9.35
N VAL A 158 9.78 8.03 9.71
CA VAL A 158 8.60 8.87 9.97
C VAL A 158 8.87 9.88 11.10
N VAL A 159 9.48 9.42 12.20
CA VAL A 159 9.87 10.29 13.32
C VAL A 159 10.91 11.33 12.89
N ALA A 160 11.90 10.94 12.07
CA ALA A 160 12.91 11.87 11.58
C ALA A 160 12.28 12.99 10.71
N VAL A 161 11.33 12.65 9.83
CA VAL A 161 10.59 13.63 9.02
C VAL A 161 9.79 14.57 9.90
N ALA A 162 9.05 14.04 10.87
CA ALA A 162 8.26 14.84 11.80
C ALA A 162 9.12 15.76 12.66
N TRP A 163 10.29 15.30 13.11
CA TRP A 163 11.24 16.14 13.85
C TRP A 163 11.71 17.33 13.02
N LYS A 164 12.00 17.10 11.74
CA LYS A 164 12.37 18.18 10.82
C LYS A 164 11.21 19.18 10.65
N MET A 165 9.98 18.72 10.48
CA MET A 165 8.81 19.60 10.38
C MET A 165 8.55 20.38 11.67
N SER A 166 8.75 19.76 12.83
CA SER A 166 8.68 20.44 14.12
C SER A 166 9.73 21.53 14.26
N SER A 167 10.95 21.34 13.73
CA SER A 167 12.00 22.37 13.76
C SER A 167 11.67 23.60 12.91
N LEU A 168 10.79 23.44 11.92
CA LEU A 168 10.28 24.52 11.05
C LEU A 168 9.06 25.25 11.64
N GLY A 169 8.60 24.88 12.84
CA GLY A 169 7.50 25.54 13.55
C GLY A 169 6.15 24.79 13.50
N PHE A 170 6.07 23.63 12.85
CA PHE A 170 4.84 22.84 12.70
C PHE A 170 4.66 21.76 13.79
N GLY A 171 5.02 22.06 15.04
CA GLY A 171 5.13 21.05 16.10
C GLY A 171 3.87 20.19 16.33
N SER A 172 2.67 20.78 16.29
CA SER A 172 1.40 20.06 16.49
C SER A 172 0.85 19.39 15.23
N SER A 173 1.32 19.78 14.03
CA SER A 173 0.83 19.30 12.73
C SER A 173 1.92 18.61 11.91
N ALA A 174 3.02 18.21 12.55
CA ALA A 174 4.21 17.67 11.91
C ALA A 174 3.96 16.37 11.12
N PHE A 175 2.92 15.61 11.49
CA PHE A 175 2.55 14.34 10.85
C PHE A 175 1.43 14.49 9.80
N THR A 176 0.80 15.65 9.69
CA THR A 176 -0.39 15.83 8.84
C THR A 176 0.02 16.00 7.37
N PHE A 177 -0.73 15.37 6.46
CA PHE A 177 -0.43 15.43 5.01
C PHE A 177 -0.35 16.84 4.42
N PRO A 178 -1.21 17.82 4.77
CA PRO A 178 -1.10 19.17 4.22
C PRO A 178 0.25 19.83 4.49
N VAL A 179 0.83 19.62 5.68
CA VAL A 179 2.14 20.18 6.05
C VAL A 179 3.26 19.50 5.27
N ILE A 180 3.22 18.17 5.16
CA ILE A 180 4.24 17.40 4.42
C ILE A 180 4.19 17.75 2.93
N MET A 181 2.99 17.97 2.38
CA MET A 181 2.79 18.35 0.98
C MET A 181 3.23 19.78 0.68
N SER A 182 3.05 20.71 1.62
CA SER A 182 3.50 22.10 1.46
C SER A 182 5.00 22.26 1.64
N PHE A 183 5.66 21.33 2.33
CA PHE A 183 7.12 21.32 2.57
C PHE A 183 7.75 20.05 2.00
N PRO A 184 7.86 19.94 0.66
CA PRO A 184 8.53 18.82 0.04
C PRO A 184 9.95 18.65 0.57
N VAL A 185 10.20 17.50 1.20
CA VAL A 185 11.49 17.18 1.85
C VAL A 185 12.65 17.27 0.86
N TRP A 186 12.43 16.97 -0.42
CA TRP A 186 13.44 17.08 -1.48
C TRP A 186 13.94 18.51 -1.74
N GLU A 187 13.14 19.54 -1.47
CA GLU A 187 13.60 20.93 -1.61
C GLU A 187 14.43 21.39 -0.41
N HIS A 188 14.21 20.79 0.77
CA HIS A 188 14.71 21.31 2.05
C HIS A 188 15.86 20.49 2.66
N VAL A 189 16.08 19.26 2.20
CA VAL A 189 17.19 18.40 2.68
C VAL A 189 18.50 18.65 1.92
N GLY A 190 18.47 19.47 0.87
CA GLY A 190 19.67 19.89 0.12
C GLY A 190 20.43 18.71 -0.51
N ALA A 191 21.74 18.89 -0.77
CA ALA A 191 22.57 17.89 -1.45
C ALA A 191 22.65 16.55 -0.71
N VAL A 192 22.55 16.54 0.62
CA VAL A 192 22.60 15.32 1.45
C VAL A 192 21.37 14.45 1.22
N GLY A 193 20.19 15.05 1.00
CA GLY A 193 18.95 14.33 0.67
C GLY A 193 18.98 13.72 -0.72
N ALA A 194 19.56 14.43 -1.69
CA ALA A 194 19.76 13.89 -3.04
C ALA A 194 20.73 12.70 -3.03
N ILE A 195 21.82 12.75 -2.25
CA ILE A 195 22.74 11.64 -2.08
C ILE A 195 22.05 10.44 -1.41
N GLY A 196 21.22 10.67 -0.39
CA GLY A 196 20.43 9.62 0.25
C GLY A 196 19.42 8.95 -0.69
N ALA A 197 18.74 9.73 -1.54
CA ALA A 197 17.81 9.21 -2.55
C ALA A 197 18.53 8.40 -3.64
N ILE A 198 19.72 8.83 -4.08
CA ILE A 198 20.55 8.09 -5.04
C ILE A 198 21.05 6.79 -4.43
N LEU A 199 21.50 6.81 -3.17
CA LEU A 199 21.91 5.60 -2.45
C LEU A 199 20.75 4.60 -2.33
N LEU A 200 19.54 5.07 -1.99
CA LEU A 200 18.33 4.24 -1.93
C LEU A 200 17.91 3.65 -3.27
N LEU A 201 18.21 4.30 -4.39
CA LEU A 201 17.93 3.77 -5.74
C LEU A 201 18.96 2.74 -6.21
N ILE A 202 20.15 2.71 -5.60
CA ILE A 202 21.24 1.80 -5.94
C ILE A 202 21.19 0.52 -5.10
N THR A 203 20.64 0.58 -3.88
CA THR A 203 20.43 -0.58 -2.99
C THR A 203 19.12 -1.29 -3.27
#